data_AF-A0A959IW74-F1
#
_entry.id   AF-A0A959IW74-F1
#
_cell.length_a   1.000
_cell.length_b   1.000
_cell.length_c   1.000
_cell.angle_alpha   90.00
_cell.angle_beta   90.00
_cell.angle_gamma   90.00
#
_symmetry.space_group_name_H-M   'P 1'
#
loop_
_entity.id
_entity.type
_entity.pdbx_description
1 polymer ?
#
loop_
_entity_poly.entity_id
_entity_poly.type
_entity_poly.pdbx_seq_one_letter_code
_entity_poly.pdbx_strand_id
1 'polypeptide(L)'
;MYKGMIIPIEVKSGATGTLRSLHEFMDRVNHAYILRIYGGELRVDELTTRQHKKYRLLNLPYFLSGWVDQYLEWFFDGYTYRK
;
A
#
# COMPACT_ATOMS: atom_id res chain seq x y z
N MET A 1 7.90 10.83 2.41
CA MET A 1 7.42 10.66 3.80
C MET A 1 5.99 11.18 3.87
N TYR A 2 5.11 10.51 4.60
CA TYR A 2 3.70 10.90 4.77
C TYR A 2 3.31 10.74 6.24
N LYS A 3 2.69 11.75 6.87
CA LYS A 3 2.37 11.77 8.32
C LYS A 3 3.55 11.31 9.21
N GLY A 4 4.78 11.73 8.87
CA GLY A 4 6.00 11.35 9.60
C GLY A 4 6.50 9.91 9.38
N MET A 5 5.85 9.12 8.52
CA MET A 5 6.23 7.74 8.19
C MET A 5 6.88 7.64 6.80
N ILE A 6 7.80 6.69 6.64
CA ILE A 6 8.34 6.31 5.33
C ILE A 6 7.41 5.26 4.73
N ILE A 7 6.47 5.71 3.89
CA ILE A 7 5.55 4.79 3.22
C ILE A 7 6.27 4.13 2.03
N PRO A 8 6.41 2.80 2.02
CA PRO A 8 6.98 2.09 0.89
C PRO A 8 6.02 2.17 -0.30
N ILE A 9 6.58 2.48 -1.47
CA ILE A 9 5.85 2.52 -2.74
C ILE A 9 6.46 1.46 -3.65
N GLU A 10 5.62 0.54 -4.15
CA GLU A 10 5.99 -0.43 -5.17
C GLU A 10 5.28 -0.09 -6.49
N VAL A 11 5.98 -0.16 -7.62
CA VAL A 11 5.38 0.03 -8.96
C VAL A 11 5.49 -1.27 -9.74
N LYS A 12 4.37 -1.81 -10.27
CA LYS A 12 4.36 -3.10 -11.00
C LYS A 12 3.66 -3.03 -12.36
N SER A 13 4.42 -3.27 -13.43
CA SER A 13 3.97 -3.27 -14.84
C SER A 13 3.68 -4.65 -15.45
N GLY A 14 3.66 -5.74 -14.66
CA GLY A 14 3.45 -7.10 -15.19
C GLY A 14 3.07 -8.15 -14.13
N ALA A 15 3.34 -9.42 -14.42
CA ALA A 15 2.99 -10.56 -13.57
C ALA A 15 3.44 -10.39 -12.11
N THR A 16 2.66 -10.95 -11.19
CA THR A 16 2.84 -10.82 -9.74
C THR A 16 4.16 -11.43 -9.28
N GLY A 17 5.24 -10.63 -9.25
CA GLY A 17 6.46 -11.00 -8.52
C GLY A 17 6.19 -11.17 -7.03
N THR A 18 7.06 -11.92 -6.32
CA THR A 18 6.88 -12.17 -4.89
C THR A 18 6.83 -10.88 -4.06
N LEU A 19 5.99 -10.84 -3.01
CA LEU A 19 5.86 -9.72 -2.06
C LEU A 19 7.05 -9.64 -1.08
N ARG A 20 8.18 -10.29 -1.39
CA ARG A 20 9.27 -10.51 -0.44
C ARG A 20 9.89 -9.21 0.07
N SER A 21 10.23 -8.29 -0.83
CA SER A 21 10.80 -6.99 -0.46
C SER A 21 9.85 -6.15 0.40
N LEU A 22 8.55 -6.18 0.09
CA LEU A 22 7.53 -5.51 0.89
C LEU A 22 7.43 -6.11 2.29
N HIS A 23 7.41 -7.44 2.43
CA HIS A 23 7.39 -8.08 3.74
C HIS A 23 8.64 -7.71 4.57
N GLU A 24 9.83 -7.77 3.97
CA GLU A 24 11.09 -7.43 4.64
C GLU A 24 11.14 -5.95 5.05
N PHE A 25 10.58 -5.05 4.25
CA PHE A 25 10.44 -3.64 4.63
C PHE A 25 9.49 -3.48 5.82
N MET A 26 8.33 -4.14 5.77
CA MET A 26 7.34 -4.03 6.83
C MET A 26 7.84 -4.54 8.17
N ASP A 27 8.66 -5.58 8.18
CA ASP A 27 9.24 -6.11 9.42
C ASP A 27 10.23 -5.11 10.09
N ARG A 28 10.70 -4.09 9.36
CA ARG A 28 11.70 -3.11 9.86
C ARG A 28 11.12 -1.77 10.32
N VAL A 29 9.85 -1.49 10.01
CA VAL A 29 9.21 -0.19 10.29
C VAL A 29 8.14 -0.31 11.37
N ASN A 30 7.75 0.79 12.02
CA ASN A 30 6.69 0.79 13.04
C ASN A 30 5.34 1.33 12.51
N HIS A 31 5.01 1.04 11.25
CA HIS A 31 3.68 1.31 10.69
C HIS A 31 3.21 0.11 9.87
N ALA A 32 1.96 0.16 9.39
CA ALA A 32 1.26 -0.97 8.78
C ALA A 32 0.67 -0.62 7.40
N TYR A 33 1.30 0.29 6.67
CA TYR A 33 0.76 0.89 5.44
C TYR A 33 1.76 0.77 4.30
N ILE A 34 1.30 0.29 3.15
CA ILE A 34 2.04 0.22 1.89
C ILE A 34 1.17 0.77 0.76
N LEU A 35 1.81 1.41 -0.22
CA LEU A 35 1.19 1.76 -1.50
C LEU A 35 1.82 0.94 -2.63
N ARG A 36 0.99 0.35 -3.50
CA ARG A 36 1.40 -0.25 -4.77
C ARG A 36 0.69 0.44 -5.92
N ILE A 37 1.44 0.95 -6.88
CA ILE A 37 0.91 1.48 -8.14
C ILE A 37 1.00 0.38 -9.20
N TYR A 38 -0.13 0.03 -9.81
CA TYR A 38 -0.20 -1.09 -10.77
C TYR A 38 -1.35 -0.94 -11.78
N GLY A 39 -1.47 -1.89 -12.71
CA GLY A 39 -2.48 -1.87 -13.78
C GLY A 39 -3.82 -2.55 -13.45
N GLY A 40 -4.13 -2.79 -12.17
CA GLY A 40 -5.41 -3.40 -11.76
C GLY A 40 -6.38 -2.41 -11.13
N GLU A 41 -7.36 -2.91 -10.39
CA GLU A 41 -8.40 -2.12 -9.73
C GLU A 41 -7.93 -1.45 -8.43
N LEU A 42 -8.60 -0.35 -8.05
CA LEU A 42 -8.41 0.26 -6.74
C LEU A 42 -8.93 -0.69 -5.66
N ARG A 43 -8.05 -1.15 -4.78
CA ARG A 43 -8.43 -2.00 -3.64
C ARG A 43 -7.43 -1.94 -2.50
N VAL A 44 -7.90 -2.29 -1.30
CA VAL A 44 -7.05 -2.46 -0.12
C VAL A 44 -6.98 -3.94 0.22
N ASP A 45 -5.77 -4.49 0.26
CA ASP A 45 -5.53 -5.87 0.69
C ASP A 45 -4.97 -5.89 2.12
N GLU A 46 -5.44 -6.82 2.95
CA GLU A 46 -4.84 -7.12 4.26
C GLU A 46 -3.87 -8.29 4.13
N LEU A 47 -2.63 -8.08 4.54
CA LEU A 47 -1.55 -9.03 4.36
C LEU A 47 -0.82 -9.24 5.70
N THR A 48 -0.11 -10.35 5.81
CA THR A 48 0.70 -10.69 6.99
C THR A 48 2.11 -11.03 6.54
N THR A 49 3.12 -10.48 7.20
CA THR A 49 4.52 -10.83 6.96
C THR A 49 4.86 -12.23 7.46
N ARG A 50 6.02 -12.73 7.06
CA ARG A 50 6.54 -14.01 7.57
C ARG A 50 6.82 -13.98 9.07
N GLN A 51 7.00 -12.78 9.64
CA GLN A 51 7.15 -12.53 11.08
C GLN A 51 5.82 -12.18 11.75
N HIS A 52 4.69 -12.54 11.14
CA HIS A 52 3.33 -12.34 11.67
C HIS A 52 2.89 -10.88 11.86
N LYS A 53 3.58 -9.92 11.25
CA LYS A 53 3.15 -8.53 11.27
C LYS A 53 2.03 -8.31 10.24
N LYS A 54 0.87 -7.86 10.71
CA LYS A 54 -0.25 -7.47 9.83
C LYS A 54 -0.02 -6.09 9.23
N TYR A 55 -0.36 -5.93 7.96
CA TYR A 55 -0.30 -4.66 7.27
C TYR A 55 -1.36 -4.55 6.17
N ARG A 56 -1.62 -3.33 5.75
CA ARG A 56 -2.56 -2.99 4.68
C ARG A 56 -1.79 -2.51 3.46
N LEU A 57 -2.21 -2.99 2.30
CA LEU A 57 -1.67 -2.64 0.99
C LEU A 57 -2.73 -1.90 0.18
N LEU A 58 -2.51 -0.62 -0.05
CA LEU A 58 -3.30 0.16 -1.01
C LEU A 58 -2.80 -0.15 -2.41
N ASN A 59 -3.64 -0.76 -3.23
CA ASN A 59 -3.38 -1.01 -4.64
C ASN A 59 -4.04 0.09 -5.46
N LEU A 60 -3.22 0.95 -6.06
CA LEU A 60 -3.63 2.13 -6.80
C LEU A 60 -3.43 1.91 -8.31
N PRO A 61 -4.48 2.01 -9.13
CA PRO A 61 -4.38 2.02 -10.58
C PRO A 61 -3.47 3.13 -11.10
N TYR A 62 -2.75 2.89 -12.21
CA TYR A 62 -1.86 3.88 -12.83
C TYR A 62 -2.49 5.25 -13.06
N PHE A 63 -3.73 5.27 -13.55
CA PHE A 63 -4.44 6.51 -13.85
C PHE A 63 -4.80 7.33 -12.60
N LEU A 64 -4.69 6.76 -11.39
CA LEU A 64 -4.89 7.44 -10.11
C LEU A 64 -3.57 7.88 -9.46
N SER A 65 -2.42 7.58 -10.07
CA SER A 65 -1.10 7.94 -9.51
C SER A 65 -0.89 9.46 -9.34
N GLY A 66 -1.58 10.30 -10.12
CA GLY A 66 -1.57 11.74 -9.94
C GLY A 66 -2.25 12.22 -8.66
N TRP A 67 -3.06 11.38 -8.01
CA TRP A 67 -3.83 11.69 -6.80
C TRP A 67 -3.37 10.87 -5.58
N VAL A 68 -2.09 10.46 -5.58
CA VAL A 68 -1.52 9.59 -4.54
C VAL A 68 -1.76 10.15 -3.13
N ASP A 69 -1.57 11.46 -2.92
CA ASP A 69 -1.74 12.05 -1.59
C ASP A 69 -3.20 11.98 -1.10
N GLN A 70 -4.17 12.23 -1.99
CA GLN A 70 -5.60 12.12 -1.66
C GLN A 70 -5.99 10.69 -1.32
N TYR A 71 -5.48 9.71 -2.08
CA TYR A 71 -5.77 8.30 -1.82
C TYR A 71 -5.03 7.78 -0.59
N LEU A 72 -3.84 8.30 -0.29
CA LEU A 72 -3.17 8.04 0.98
C LEU A 72 -4.03 8.58 2.13
N GLU A 73 -4.49 9.82 2.08
CA GLU A 73 -5.35 10.36 3.14
C GLU A 73 -6.61 9.50 3.36
N TRP A 74 -7.34 9.19 2.28
CA TRP A 74 -8.50 8.29 2.32
C TRP A 74 -8.17 6.91 2.93
N PHE A 75 -7.00 6.37 2.61
CA PHE A 75 -6.53 5.08 3.11
C PHE A 75 -6.16 5.12 4.61
N PHE A 76 -5.60 6.23 5.09
CA PHE A 76 -5.31 6.44 6.51
C PHE A 76 -6.58 6.66 7.34
N ASP A 77 -7.60 7.32 6.78
CA ASP A 77 -8.85 7.67 7.46
C ASP A 77 -9.87 6.51 7.54
N GLY A 78 -9.47 5.29 7.17
CA GLY A 78 -10.29 4.10 7.30
C GLY A 78 -11.14 3.75 6.08
N TYR A 79 -10.83 4.31 4.90
CA TYR A 79 -11.32 3.94 3.56
C TYR A 79 -12.83 3.62 3.45
N THR A 80 -13.65 4.33 4.21
CA THR A 80 -15.10 4.08 4.23
C THR A 80 -15.75 4.71 2.99
N TYR A 81 -16.59 3.95 2.29
CA TYR A 81 -17.43 4.49 1.22
C TYR A 81 -18.47 5.42 1.87
N ARG A 82 -18.28 6.74 1.77
CA ARG A 82 -19.35 7.69 2.11
C ARG A 82 -20.37 7.62 0.99
N LYS A 83 -21.52 7.01 1.29
CA LYS A 83 -22.68 6.97 0.41
C LYS A 83 -23.29 8.36 0.29
#